data_AF-A0A8H7KNY0-F1
#
_entry.id   AF-A0A8H7KNY0-F1
#
_cell.length_a   1.000
_cell.length_b   1.000
_cell.length_c   1.000
_cell.angle_alpha   90.00
_cell.angle_beta   90.00
_cell.angle_gamma   90.00
#
_symmetry.space_group_name_H-M   'P 1'
#
loop_
_entity.id
_entity.type
_entity.pdbx_description
1 polymer ?
#
loop_
_entity_poly.entity_id
_entity_poly.type
_entity_poly.pdbx_seq_one_letter_code
_entity_poly.pdbx_strand_id
1 'polypeptide(L)'
;MPLIIDKGLIRHLWAQQTFTTRAKTEQLLSPELEPAGTLTVGDFEKAVDFYPGEQRRLPGFYGVTFTAVASLSVYGLVSMRRRRWPIRKASLAGFLGLFNGVAYGQYKQLQANVNFKNSLEDREGFLKAFNKVYEREGGLSALVKDKRAEAIDREIIKGSSIEDDAINLIKKRGVPSESSLFDVQKSNPAIQHTDVWDATDLHSQTARAGKTAEEERALAQAEFDAMLEKERRGAD
;
A
#
# COMPACT_ATOMS: atom_id res chain seq x y z
N MET A 1 -10.99 -10.54 17.54
CA MET A 1 -9.86 -9.69 17.10
C MET A 1 -10.43 -8.60 16.22
N PRO A 2 -10.25 -7.31 16.55
CA PRO A 2 -10.67 -6.22 15.67
C PRO A 2 -9.82 -6.25 14.40
N LEU A 3 -10.46 -6.25 13.24
CA LEU A 3 -9.79 -6.08 11.96
C LEU A 3 -9.34 -4.61 11.88
N ILE A 4 -8.04 -4.37 12.00
CA ILE A 4 -7.46 -3.05 11.76
C ILE A 4 -7.52 -2.85 10.24
N ILE A 5 -8.46 -2.03 9.78
CA ILE A 5 -8.58 -1.69 8.37
C ILE A 5 -7.65 -0.51 8.10
N ASP A 6 -6.67 -0.72 7.22
CA ASP A 6 -5.74 0.33 6.79
C ASP A 6 -6.53 1.49 6.14
N LYS A 7 -6.39 2.70 6.71
CA LYS A 7 -7.01 3.94 6.23
C LYS A 7 -6.72 4.18 4.74
N GLY A 8 -5.53 3.79 4.31
CA GLY A 8 -5.06 3.90 2.95
C GLY A 8 -5.85 3.07 1.94
N LEU A 9 -6.22 1.85 2.32
CA LEU A 9 -7.04 0.98 1.47
C LEU A 9 -8.46 1.55 1.33
N ILE A 10 -9.00 2.11 2.41
CA ILE A 10 -10.33 2.71 2.41
C ILE A 10 -10.38 3.92 1.46
N ARG A 11 -9.41 4.83 1.56
CA ARG A 11 -9.33 6.00 0.67
C ARG A 11 -9.15 5.60 -0.79
N HIS A 12 -8.33 4.58 -1.06
CA HIS A 12 -8.14 4.03 -2.40
C HIS A 12 -9.45 3.47 -2.98
N LEU A 13 -10.17 2.65 -2.21
CA LEU A 13 -11.46 2.08 -2.63
C LEU A 13 -12.51 3.17 -2.89
N TRP A 14 -12.58 4.17 -2.00
CA TRP A 14 -13.43 5.34 -2.21
C TRP A 14 -13.06 6.06 -3.51
N ALA A 15 -11.77 6.33 -3.74
CA ALA A 15 -11.30 7.01 -4.95
C ALA A 15 -11.75 6.27 -6.21
N GLN A 16 -11.63 4.94 -6.19
CA GLN A 16 -12.07 4.11 -7.30
C GLN A 16 -13.59 4.16 -7.52
N GLN A 17 -14.40 4.31 -6.48
CA GLN A 17 -15.85 4.42 -6.66
C GLN A 17 -16.29 5.83 -7.04
N THR A 18 -15.56 6.84 -6.59
CA THR A 18 -15.91 8.25 -6.81
C THR A 18 -15.45 8.72 -8.18
N PHE A 19 -14.19 8.49 -8.56
CA PHE A 19 -13.57 9.03 -9.78
C PHE A 19 -13.80 8.14 -11.01
N THR A 20 -15.05 7.80 -11.33
CA THR A 20 -15.35 6.79 -12.38
C THR A 20 -15.08 7.24 -13.80
N THR A 21 -15.15 8.54 -14.06
CA THR A 21 -14.96 9.11 -15.39
C THR A 21 -14.02 10.29 -15.33
N ARG A 22 -13.40 10.61 -16.48
CA ARG A 22 -12.56 11.79 -16.64
C ARG A 22 -13.30 13.07 -16.24
N ALA A 23 -14.49 13.28 -16.82
CA ALA A 23 -15.33 14.44 -16.53
C ALA A 23 -15.70 14.57 -15.05
N LYS A 24 -15.97 13.45 -14.36
CA LYS A 24 -16.25 13.48 -12.91
C LYS A 24 -15.01 13.82 -12.10
N THR A 25 -13.83 13.36 -12.54
CA THR A 25 -12.55 13.70 -11.91
C THR A 25 -12.22 15.17 -12.07
N GLU A 26 -12.38 15.70 -13.27
CA GLU A 26 -12.25 17.14 -13.56
C GLU A 26 -13.25 17.96 -12.74
N GLN A 27 -14.52 17.54 -12.66
CA GLN A 27 -15.54 18.24 -11.88
C GLN A 27 -15.20 18.29 -10.38
N LEU A 28 -14.66 17.21 -9.82
CA LEU A 28 -14.35 17.10 -8.39
C LEU A 28 -13.04 17.80 -8.01
N LEU A 29 -12.03 17.75 -8.88
CA LEU A 29 -10.72 18.36 -8.63
C LEU A 29 -10.64 19.81 -9.09
N SER A 30 -11.45 20.25 -10.07
CA SER A 30 -11.41 21.63 -10.58
C SER A 30 -11.61 22.73 -9.53
N PRO A 31 -12.40 22.57 -8.45
CA PRO A 31 -12.49 23.58 -7.40
C PRO A 31 -11.21 23.73 -6.56
N GLU A 32 -10.33 22.74 -6.59
CA GLU A 32 -9.03 22.79 -5.90
C GLU A 32 -7.90 23.31 -6.82
N LEU A 33 -8.19 23.43 -8.12
CA LEU A 33 -7.37 24.20 -9.06
C LEU A 33 -7.45 25.69 -8.68
N GLU A 34 -6.42 26.47 -9.02
CA GLU A 34 -6.29 27.89 -8.66
C GLU A 34 -7.62 28.67 -8.75
N PRO A 35 -8.05 29.31 -7.64
CA PRO A 35 -7.27 30.21 -6.79
C PRO A 35 -6.88 29.66 -5.39
N ALA A 36 -7.29 28.44 -5.03
CA ALA A 36 -7.03 27.88 -3.69
C ALA A 36 -5.57 27.46 -3.46
N GLY A 37 -4.77 27.35 -4.54
CA GLY A 37 -3.32 27.13 -4.50
C GLY A 37 -2.88 25.77 -3.97
N THR A 38 -3.79 24.78 -3.87
CA THR A 38 -3.44 23.46 -3.34
C THR A 38 -3.02 22.45 -4.40
N LEU A 39 -3.48 22.59 -5.64
CA LEU A 39 -3.23 21.62 -6.70
C LEU A 39 -2.58 22.29 -7.91
N THR A 40 -1.41 21.78 -8.32
CA THR A 40 -0.72 22.25 -9.53
C THR A 40 -1.49 21.79 -10.78
N VAL A 41 -1.40 22.56 -11.88
CA VAL A 41 -2.06 22.21 -13.15
C VAL A 41 -1.54 20.88 -13.69
N GLY A 42 -0.22 20.63 -13.58
CA GLY A 42 0.39 19.37 -14.02
C GLY A 42 -0.11 18.15 -13.24
N ASP A 43 -0.28 18.27 -11.92
CA ASP A 43 -0.77 17.17 -11.10
C ASP A 43 -2.26 16.92 -11.28
N PHE A 44 -3.03 17.98 -11.58
CA PHE A 44 -4.43 17.84 -12.00
C PHE A 44 -4.56 17.01 -13.27
N GLU A 45 -3.79 17.31 -14.32
CA GLU A 45 -3.83 16.55 -15.57
C GLU A 45 -3.45 15.08 -15.37
N LYS A 46 -2.37 14.82 -14.61
CA LYS A 46 -1.98 13.45 -14.25
C LYS A 46 -3.08 12.71 -13.50
N ALA A 47 -3.77 13.37 -12.57
CA ALA A 47 -4.86 12.77 -11.82
C ALA A 47 -6.07 12.45 -12.72
N VAL A 48 -6.42 13.38 -13.60
CA VAL A 48 -7.52 13.26 -14.57
C VAL A 48 -7.30 12.10 -15.54
N ASP A 49 -6.05 11.87 -15.97
CA ASP A 49 -5.68 10.73 -16.80
C ASP A 49 -5.60 9.42 -16.00
N PHE A 50 -5.11 9.49 -14.75
CA PHE A 50 -4.96 8.30 -13.91
C PHE A 50 -6.30 7.72 -13.44
N TYR A 51 -7.17 8.48 -12.77
CA TYR A 51 -8.32 7.91 -12.06
C TYR A 51 -9.37 7.17 -12.90
N PRO A 52 -9.76 7.60 -14.12
CA PRO A 52 -10.63 6.80 -15.00
C PRO A 52 -9.90 5.60 -15.63
N GLY A 53 -8.63 5.40 -15.31
CA GLY A 53 -7.72 4.49 -15.98
C GLY A 53 -8.04 2.99 -15.85
N GLU A 54 -7.43 2.24 -16.76
CA GLU A 54 -7.60 0.81 -16.94
C GLU A 54 -7.15 -0.03 -15.74
N GLN A 55 -6.38 0.54 -14.80
CA GLN A 55 -5.89 -0.15 -13.61
C GLN A 55 -7.00 -0.73 -12.72
N ARG A 56 -8.24 -0.23 -12.85
CA ARG A 56 -9.43 -0.76 -12.17
C ARG A 56 -9.83 -2.13 -12.68
N ARG A 57 -9.57 -2.42 -13.96
CA ARG A 57 -9.94 -3.67 -14.62
C ARG A 57 -8.85 -4.75 -14.45
N LEU A 58 -7.66 -4.38 -13.99
CA LEU A 58 -6.53 -5.32 -13.85
C LEU A 58 -6.84 -6.55 -12.98
N PRO A 59 -7.45 -6.44 -11.79
CA PRO A 59 -7.77 -7.63 -10.99
C PRO A 59 -8.69 -8.61 -11.73
N GLY A 60 -9.71 -8.10 -12.42
CA GLY A 60 -10.61 -8.93 -13.23
C GLY A 60 -9.90 -9.55 -14.43
N PHE A 61 -9.12 -8.75 -15.17
CA PHE A 61 -8.35 -9.20 -16.32
C PHE A 61 -7.32 -10.29 -15.96
N TYR A 62 -6.52 -10.07 -14.91
CA TYR A 62 -5.57 -11.06 -14.43
C TYR A 62 -6.25 -12.29 -13.81
N GLY A 63 -7.37 -12.11 -13.12
CA GLY A 63 -8.18 -13.23 -12.63
C GLY A 63 -8.65 -14.16 -13.75
N VAL A 64 -9.20 -13.60 -14.83
CA VAL A 64 -9.67 -14.37 -15.99
C VAL A 64 -8.50 -15.03 -16.73
N THR A 65 -7.42 -14.30 -17.00
CA THR A 65 -6.27 -14.83 -17.74
C THR A 65 -5.55 -15.95 -17.00
N PHE A 66 -5.29 -15.81 -15.69
CA PHE A 66 -4.68 -16.88 -14.89
C PHE A 66 -5.58 -18.10 -14.77
N THR A 67 -6.90 -17.89 -14.63
CA THR A 67 -7.87 -19.01 -14.62
C THR A 67 -7.87 -19.76 -15.95
N ALA A 68 -7.82 -19.03 -17.07
CA ALA A 68 -7.75 -19.61 -18.41
C ALA A 68 -6.45 -20.41 -18.60
N VAL A 69 -5.31 -19.83 -18.22
CA VAL A 69 -3.99 -20.51 -18.30
C VAL A 69 -3.96 -21.75 -17.42
N ALA A 70 -4.46 -21.69 -16.18
CA ALA A 70 -4.54 -22.85 -15.29
C ALA A 70 -5.44 -23.95 -15.87
N SER A 71 -6.61 -23.56 -16.41
CA SER A 71 -7.58 -24.49 -17.01
C SER A 71 -7.02 -25.18 -18.26
N LEU A 72 -6.36 -24.42 -19.14
CA LEU A 72 -5.71 -24.94 -20.34
C LEU A 72 -4.52 -25.85 -19.98
N SER A 73 -3.75 -25.50 -18.97
CA SER A 73 -2.64 -26.33 -18.48
C SER A 73 -3.14 -27.68 -17.94
N VAL A 74 -4.23 -27.66 -17.17
CA VAL A 74 -4.87 -28.89 -16.68
C VAL A 74 -5.44 -29.71 -17.86
N TYR A 75 -6.11 -29.06 -18.81
CA TYR A 75 -6.66 -29.73 -20.00
C TYR A 75 -5.55 -30.40 -20.85
N GLY A 76 -4.44 -29.70 -21.09
CA GLY A 76 -3.27 -30.24 -21.80
C GLY A 76 -2.68 -31.46 -21.09
N LEU A 77 -2.49 -31.39 -19.77
CA LEU A 77 -1.98 -32.52 -18.99
C LEU A 77 -2.93 -33.72 -18.98
N VAL A 78 -4.24 -33.49 -18.92
CA VAL A 78 -5.28 -34.54 -18.95
C VAL A 78 -5.35 -35.22 -20.31
N SER A 79 -5.37 -34.42 -21.38
CA SER A 79 -5.46 -34.92 -22.76
C SER A 79 -4.24 -35.75 -23.15
N MET A 80 -3.04 -35.32 -22.76
CA MET A 80 -1.80 -36.08 -23.00
C MET A 80 -1.75 -37.41 -22.23
N ARG A 81 -2.27 -37.48 -21.00
CA ARG A 81 -2.16 -38.68 -20.15
C ARG A 81 -3.33 -39.66 -20.27
N ARG A 82 -4.32 -39.41 -21.13
CA ARG A 82 -5.58 -40.19 -21.27
C ARG A 82 -6.33 -40.47 -19.95
N ARG A 83 -5.95 -39.85 -18.84
CA ARG A 83 -6.46 -40.12 -17.50
C ARG A 83 -7.43 -39.02 -17.13
N ARG A 84 -8.72 -39.37 -17.02
CA ARG A 84 -9.77 -38.44 -16.58
C ARG A 84 -9.42 -37.92 -15.19
N TRP A 85 -9.03 -36.66 -15.08
CA TRP A 85 -8.85 -36.03 -13.78
C TRP A 85 -10.21 -35.91 -13.09
N PRO A 86 -10.30 -36.21 -11.78
CA PRO A 86 -11.53 -35.98 -11.04
C PRO A 86 -11.84 -34.48 -11.05
N ILE A 87 -13.11 -34.13 -11.31
CA ILE A 87 -13.60 -32.74 -11.42
C ILE A 87 -13.12 -31.87 -10.26
N ARG A 88 -13.06 -32.43 -9.04
CA ARG A 88 -12.57 -31.76 -7.83
C ARG A 88 -11.16 -31.16 -7.99
N LYS A 89 -10.25 -31.84 -8.68
CA LYS A 89 -8.88 -31.34 -8.91
C LYS A 89 -8.85 -30.23 -9.95
N ALA A 90 -9.66 -30.36 -11.00
CA ALA A 90 -9.79 -29.31 -12.01
C ALA A 90 -10.41 -28.03 -11.40
N SER A 91 -11.45 -28.18 -10.58
CA SER A 91 -12.05 -27.07 -9.83
C SER A 91 -11.03 -26.41 -8.90
N LEU A 92 -10.28 -27.19 -8.12
CA LEU A 92 -9.24 -26.63 -7.24
C LEU A 92 -8.17 -25.86 -8.02
N ALA A 93 -7.70 -26.39 -9.14
CA ALA A 93 -6.74 -25.70 -10.00
C ALA A 93 -7.31 -24.39 -10.58
N GLY A 94 -8.58 -24.38 -10.99
CA GLY A 94 -9.28 -23.17 -11.42
C GLY A 94 -9.39 -22.13 -10.30
N PHE A 95 -9.78 -22.53 -9.09
CA PHE A 95 -9.85 -21.65 -7.93
C PHE A 95 -8.49 -21.04 -7.57
N LEU A 96 -7.43 -21.85 -7.56
CA LEU A 96 -6.07 -21.36 -7.33
C LEU A 96 -5.63 -20.39 -8.42
N GLY A 97 -5.92 -20.69 -9.69
CA GLY A 97 -5.66 -19.78 -10.81
C GLY A 97 -6.36 -18.43 -10.63
N LEU A 98 -7.65 -18.44 -10.30
CA LEU A 98 -8.44 -17.23 -10.06
C LEU A 98 -7.87 -16.41 -8.89
N PHE A 99 -7.61 -17.04 -7.75
CA PHE A 99 -7.12 -16.35 -6.56
C PHE A 99 -5.75 -15.70 -6.81
N ASN A 100 -4.82 -16.44 -7.43
CA ASN A 100 -3.50 -15.91 -7.77
C ASN A 100 -3.60 -14.77 -8.80
N GLY A 101 -4.45 -14.92 -9.81
CA GLY A 101 -4.67 -13.86 -10.81
C GLY A 101 -5.24 -12.58 -10.21
N VAL A 102 -6.24 -12.69 -9.33
CA VAL A 102 -6.81 -11.54 -8.62
C VAL A 102 -5.77 -10.90 -7.71
N ALA A 103 -5.04 -11.68 -6.91
CA ALA A 103 -3.98 -11.17 -6.03
C ALA A 103 -2.89 -10.42 -6.81
N TYR A 104 -2.45 -10.97 -7.95
CA TYR A 104 -1.48 -10.33 -8.82
C TYR A 104 -2.02 -9.04 -9.45
N GLY A 105 -3.29 -9.03 -9.87
CA GLY A 105 -3.92 -7.82 -10.40
C GLY A 105 -4.10 -6.73 -9.34
N GLN A 106 -4.39 -7.08 -8.10
CA GLN A 106 -4.39 -6.15 -6.95
C GLN A 106 -3.00 -5.56 -6.72
N TYR A 107 -1.96 -6.41 -6.74
CA TYR A 107 -0.57 -5.96 -6.64
C TYR A 107 -0.21 -4.96 -7.75
N LYS A 108 -0.58 -5.25 -9.01
CA LYS A 108 -0.35 -4.33 -10.14
C LYS A 108 -1.10 -3.01 -10.00
N GLN A 109 -2.30 -3.03 -9.45
CA GLN A 109 -3.05 -1.83 -9.17
C GLN A 109 -2.38 -0.97 -8.08
N LEU A 110 -1.87 -1.59 -7.01
CA LEU A 110 -1.08 -0.89 -6.00
C LEU A 110 0.20 -0.30 -6.59
N GLN A 111 0.91 -1.06 -7.44
CA GLN A 111 2.09 -0.56 -8.15
C GLN A 111 1.75 0.66 -9.01
N ALA A 112 0.63 0.65 -9.73
CA ALA A 112 0.18 1.79 -10.53
C ALA A 112 -0.10 3.04 -9.67
N ASN A 113 -0.72 2.87 -8.50
CA ASN A 113 -0.91 3.98 -7.55
C ASN A 113 0.41 4.54 -7.03
N VAL A 114 1.38 3.68 -6.72
CA VAL A 114 2.71 4.12 -6.26
C VAL A 114 3.42 4.90 -7.38
N ASN A 115 3.38 4.40 -8.61
CA ASN A 115 3.95 5.09 -9.76
C ASN A 115 3.26 6.45 -10.00
N PHE A 116 1.93 6.50 -9.88
CA PHE A 116 1.17 7.76 -9.98
C PHE A 116 1.62 8.77 -8.92
N LYS A 117 1.68 8.36 -7.64
CA LYS A 117 2.18 9.23 -6.56
C LYS A 117 3.57 9.78 -6.84
N ASN A 118 4.47 8.92 -7.33
CA ASN A 118 5.84 9.30 -7.63
C ASN A 118 5.96 10.18 -8.88
N SER A 119 4.91 10.26 -9.70
CA SER A 119 4.86 11.14 -10.87
C SER A 119 4.34 12.55 -10.55
N LEU A 120 3.78 12.76 -9.36
CA LEU A 120 3.27 14.06 -8.92
C LEU A 120 4.43 15.02 -8.61
N GLU A 121 4.28 16.28 -9.00
CA GLU A 121 5.24 17.35 -8.72
C GLU A 121 5.10 17.85 -7.27
N ASP A 122 3.87 18.09 -6.83
CA ASP A 122 3.53 18.46 -5.46
C ASP A 122 2.59 17.41 -4.84
N ARG A 123 3.20 16.35 -4.31
CA ARG A 123 2.47 15.27 -3.64
C ARG A 123 1.67 15.77 -2.45
N GLU A 124 2.21 16.71 -1.66
CA GLU A 124 1.53 17.21 -0.46
C GLU A 124 0.32 18.06 -0.84
N GLY A 125 0.49 18.94 -1.82
CA GLY A 125 -0.60 19.73 -2.40
C GLY A 125 -1.73 18.86 -2.93
N PHE A 126 -1.39 17.84 -3.72
CA PHE A 126 -2.36 16.87 -4.23
C PHE A 126 -3.13 16.15 -3.11
N LEU A 127 -2.44 15.63 -2.09
CA LEU A 127 -3.10 14.92 -0.99
C LEU A 127 -4.03 15.83 -0.19
N LYS A 128 -3.63 17.09 0.01
CA LYS A 128 -4.47 18.08 0.70
C LYS A 128 -5.72 18.42 -0.11
N ALA A 129 -5.58 18.62 -1.42
CA ALA A 129 -6.72 18.79 -2.33
C ALA A 129 -7.64 17.55 -2.30
N PHE A 130 -7.06 16.36 -2.40
CA PHE A 130 -7.79 15.09 -2.38
C PHE A 130 -8.58 14.89 -1.08
N ASN A 131 -8.00 15.22 0.07
CA ASN A 131 -8.67 15.12 1.36
C ASN A 131 -9.86 16.09 1.48
N LYS A 132 -9.72 17.32 0.97
CA LYS A 132 -10.86 18.26 0.91
C LYS A 132 -12.00 17.72 0.05
N VAL A 133 -11.69 17.10 -1.09
CA VAL A 133 -12.71 16.45 -1.93
C VAL A 133 -13.34 15.27 -1.19
N TYR A 134 -12.54 14.46 -0.51
CA TYR A 134 -13.01 13.35 0.32
C TYR A 134 -14.01 13.82 1.37
N GLU A 135 -13.67 14.86 2.13
CA GLU A 135 -14.54 15.45 3.15
C GLU A 135 -15.80 16.08 2.55
N ARG A 136 -15.67 16.80 1.42
CA ARG A 136 -16.80 17.46 0.73
C ARG A 136 -17.82 16.47 0.21
N GLU A 137 -17.37 15.33 -0.31
CA GLU A 137 -18.25 14.26 -0.81
C GLU A 137 -18.77 13.35 0.32
N GLY A 138 -18.44 13.62 1.59
CA GLY A 138 -18.92 12.83 2.73
C GLY A 138 -18.21 11.47 2.89
N GLY A 139 -17.00 11.35 2.34
CA GLY A 139 -16.12 10.21 2.53
C GLY A 139 -16.77 8.86 2.21
N LEU A 140 -16.49 7.86 3.04
CA LEU A 140 -17.07 6.52 2.88
C LEU A 140 -18.58 6.50 3.23
N SER A 141 -19.02 7.41 4.09
CA SER A 141 -20.40 7.51 4.57
C SER A 141 -21.39 7.83 3.44
N ALA A 142 -20.94 8.53 2.39
CA ALA A 142 -21.77 8.81 1.21
C ALA A 142 -21.97 7.57 0.32
N LEU A 143 -20.99 6.66 0.25
CA LEU A 143 -21.06 5.44 -0.56
C LEU A 143 -21.87 4.34 0.12
N VAL A 144 -21.78 4.27 1.45
CA VAL A 144 -22.42 3.23 2.24
C VAL A 144 -23.45 3.89 3.15
N LYS A 145 -24.73 3.90 2.72
CA LYS A 145 -25.91 4.34 3.52
C LYS A 145 -26.20 3.44 4.74
N ASP A 146 -25.17 2.85 5.33
CA ASP A 146 -25.27 1.89 6.42
C ASP A 146 -24.59 2.48 7.66
N LYS A 147 -25.26 2.40 8.83
CA LYS A 147 -24.81 3.03 10.09
C LYS A 147 -23.41 2.56 10.54
N ARG A 148 -22.96 1.39 10.04
CA ARG A 148 -21.62 0.85 10.31
C ARG A 148 -20.50 1.60 9.58
N ALA A 149 -20.74 2.08 8.36
CA ALA A 149 -19.74 2.85 7.63
C ALA A 149 -19.52 4.22 8.28
N GLU A 150 -20.60 4.84 8.76
CA GLU A 150 -20.55 6.11 9.48
C GLU A 150 -19.79 6.01 10.82
N ALA A 151 -19.77 4.83 11.45
CA ALA A 151 -18.98 4.58 12.65
C ALA A 151 -17.49 4.44 12.33
N ILE A 152 -17.15 3.71 11.26
CA ILE A 152 -15.76 3.55 10.79
C ILE A 152 -15.19 4.90 10.34
N ASP A 153 -15.97 5.69 9.60
CA ASP A 153 -15.57 7.01 9.11
C ASP A 153 -15.29 7.99 10.28
N ARG A 154 -16.16 7.99 11.30
CA ARG A 154 -15.95 8.78 12.52
C ARG A 154 -14.70 8.40 13.29
N GLU A 155 -14.38 7.11 13.39
CA GLU A 155 -13.15 6.65 14.04
C GLU A 155 -11.91 7.09 13.25
N ILE A 156 -11.96 7.06 11.91
CA ILE A 156 -10.86 7.47 11.05
C ILE A 156 -10.58 8.97 11.15
N ILE A 157 -11.63 9.82 11.07
CA ILE A 157 -11.51 11.29 11.21
C ILE A 157 -10.96 11.66 12.59
N LYS A 158 -11.43 10.99 13.65
CA LYS A 158 -10.93 11.23 15.01
C LYS A 158 -9.47 10.82 15.15
N GLY A 159 -9.06 9.74 14.49
CA GLY A 159 -7.66 9.30 14.45
C GLY A 159 -6.74 10.29 13.73
N SER A 160 -7.16 10.87 12.59
CA SER A 160 -6.33 11.85 11.88
C SER A 160 -6.19 13.17 12.63
N SER A 161 -7.23 13.66 13.29
CA SER A 161 -7.15 14.89 14.10
C SER A 161 -6.16 14.77 15.25
N ILE A 162 -6.05 13.58 15.88
CA ILE A 162 -5.12 13.34 16.99
C ILE A 162 -3.67 13.29 16.49
N GLU A 163 -3.46 12.72 15.31
CA GLU A 163 -2.15 12.60 14.67
C GLU A 163 -1.65 13.96 14.18
N ASP A 164 -2.52 14.75 13.54
CA ASP A 164 -2.24 16.12 13.14
C ASP A 164 -1.97 17.02 14.35
N ASP A 165 -2.72 16.86 15.45
CA ASP A 165 -2.48 17.59 16.70
C ASP A 165 -1.15 17.18 17.36
N ALA A 166 -0.79 15.88 17.31
CA ALA A 166 0.49 15.39 17.81
C ALA A 166 1.66 15.92 16.98
N ILE A 167 1.56 15.89 15.65
CA ILE A 167 2.56 16.45 14.73
C ILE A 167 2.72 17.95 14.95
N ASN A 168 1.60 18.68 15.13
CA ASN A 168 1.64 20.11 15.43
C ASN A 168 2.19 20.41 16.83
N LEU A 169 1.95 19.56 17.83
CA LEU A 169 2.54 19.70 19.17
C LEU A 169 4.05 19.48 19.16
N ILE A 170 4.51 18.48 18.39
CA ILE A 170 5.93 18.16 18.21
C ILE A 170 6.63 19.32 17.48
N LYS A 171 6.01 19.86 16.42
CA LYS A 171 6.52 21.01 15.67
C LYS A 171 6.56 22.31 16.50
N LYS A 172 5.57 22.51 17.38
CA LYS A 172 5.48 23.68 18.29
C LYS A 172 6.46 23.62 19.46
N ARG A 173 6.90 22.42 19.88
CA ARG A 173 7.82 22.26 21.02
C ARG A 173 9.29 22.41 20.68
N GLY A 174 9.70 22.49 19.40
CA GLY A 174 11.07 22.84 19.01
C GLY A 174 12.16 21.99 19.68
N VAL A 175 11.91 20.69 19.90
CA VAL A 175 12.86 19.79 20.54
C VAL A 175 13.70 19.08 19.47
N PRO A 176 15.04 19.11 19.54
CA PRO A 176 15.88 18.37 18.61
C PRO A 176 15.78 16.86 18.90
N SER A 177 15.60 16.12 17.81
CA SER A 177 15.72 14.66 17.66
C SER A 177 16.82 14.03 18.52
N GLU A 178 16.50 13.07 19.39
CA GLU A 178 16.95 11.65 19.33
C GLU A 178 16.65 10.83 20.62
N SER A 179 16.39 9.54 20.39
CA SER A 179 16.89 8.37 21.13
C SER A 179 16.31 7.87 22.47
N SER A 180 15.10 8.21 22.95
CA SER A 180 14.59 7.56 24.20
C SER A 180 13.24 6.86 24.13
N LEU A 181 12.50 6.97 23.02
CA LEU A 181 11.19 6.32 22.86
C LEU A 181 11.26 4.99 22.07
N PHE A 182 12.40 4.69 21.45
CA PHE A 182 12.61 3.50 20.61
C PHE A 182 13.18 2.27 21.32
N ASP A 183 13.71 2.40 22.54
CA ASP A 183 14.29 1.26 23.26
C ASP A 183 13.26 0.37 23.96
N VAL A 184 12.02 0.84 24.12
CA VAL A 184 10.93 0.03 24.70
C VAL A 184 10.24 -0.85 23.64
N GLN A 185 10.46 -0.58 22.34
CA GLN A 185 9.76 -1.24 21.23
C GLN A 185 10.59 -2.30 20.49
N LYS A 186 11.80 -2.63 20.97
CA LYS A 186 12.64 -3.71 20.41
C LYS A 186 12.31 -5.12 20.91
N SER A 187 11.38 -5.29 21.86
CA SER A 187 11.05 -6.59 22.46
C SER A 187 9.80 -7.28 21.92
N ASN A 188 9.07 -6.69 20.96
CA ASN A 188 7.82 -7.27 20.46
C ASN A 188 7.73 -7.19 18.92
N PRO A 189 7.95 -8.30 18.17
CA PRO A 189 7.98 -8.29 16.71
C PRO A 189 6.59 -8.18 16.04
N ALA A 190 5.53 -7.85 16.77
CA ALA A 190 4.16 -7.99 16.29
C ALA A 190 3.55 -6.74 15.63
N ILE A 191 4.10 -5.54 15.75
CA ILE A 191 3.46 -4.34 15.18
C ILE A 191 4.53 -3.33 14.71
N GLN A 192 4.91 -3.44 13.44
CA GLN A 192 5.37 -2.29 12.66
C GLN A 192 4.31 -2.04 11.59
N HIS A 193 3.41 -1.09 11.87
CA HIS A 193 2.36 -0.68 10.96
C HIS A 193 2.94 0.44 10.08
N THR A 194 3.22 0.12 8.82
CA THR A 194 3.63 1.11 7.82
C THR A 194 2.47 1.32 6.85
N ASP A 195 1.81 2.46 6.95
CA ASP A 195 0.67 2.80 6.08
C ASP A 195 1.15 2.93 4.63
N VAL A 196 0.44 2.33 3.68
CA VAL A 196 0.79 2.36 2.24
C VAL A 196 0.80 3.80 1.66
N TRP A 197 0.26 4.77 2.41
CA TRP A 197 0.28 6.19 2.06
C TRP A 197 1.37 7.00 2.75
N ASP A 198 1.98 6.50 3.85
CA ASP A 198 3.11 7.11 4.57
C ASP A 198 4.46 6.39 4.37
N ALA A 199 4.46 5.17 3.80
CA ALA A 199 5.64 4.29 3.75
C ALA A 199 6.83 4.79 2.90
N THR A 200 6.76 5.94 2.25
CA THR A 200 7.84 6.45 1.37
C THR A 200 8.92 7.22 2.12
N ASP A 201 8.64 7.80 3.29
CA ASP A 201 9.68 8.48 4.09
C ASP A 201 10.58 7.48 4.83
N LEU A 202 10.12 6.23 4.97
CA LEU A 202 10.93 5.16 5.55
C LEU A 202 12.02 4.68 4.58
N HIS A 203 11.84 4.79 3.27
CA HIS A 203 12.77 4.25 2.28
C HIS A 203 14.07 5.06 2.14
N SER A 204 14.01 6.36 2.42
CA SER A 204 15.19 7.23 2.47
C SER A 204 15.98 7.04 3.78
N GLN A 205 15.34 6.60 4.87
CA GLN A 205 16.01 6.24 6.12
C GLN A 205 16.57 4.80 6.10
N THR A 206 15.87 3.83 5.51
CA THR A 206 16.36 2.43 5.41
C THR A 206 17.56 2.27 4.49
N ALA A 207 17.72 3.13 3.47
CA ALA A 207 18.93 3.13 2.65
C ALA A 207 20.20 3.54 3.42
N ARG A 208 20.06 4.32 4.52
CA ARG A 208 21.15 4.64 5.45
C ARG A 208 21.35 3.56 6.50
N ALA A 209 20.26 2.98 7.03
CA ALA A 209 20.31 1.92 8.04
C ALA A 209 20.76 0.55 7.48
N GLY A 210 20.57 0.29 6.18
CA GLY A 210 21.01 -0.93 5.52
C GLY A 210 22.54 -1.05 5.46
N LYS A 211 23.24 0.08 5.27
CA LYS A 211 24.72 0.11 5.27
C LYS A 211 25.29 -0.25 6.64
N THR A 212 24.72 0.28 7.72
CA THR A 212 25.15 -0.05 9.09
C THR A 212 24.82 -1.49 9.48
N ALA A 213 23.71 -2.05 9.01
CA ALA A 213 23.35 -3.43 9.29
C ALA A 213 24.20 -4.46 8.51
N GLU A 214 24.64 -4.13 7.28
CA GLU A 214 25.60 -4.95 6.54
C GLU A 214 27.00 -4.89 7.17
N GLU A 215 27.43 -3.72 7.65
CA GLU A 215 28.69 -3.55 8.38
C GLU A 215 28.70 -4.33 9.70
N GLU A 216 27.60 -4.31 10.48
CA GLU A 216 27.47 -5.10 11.71
C GLU A 216 27.50 -6.62 11.44
N ARG A 217 26.86 -7.09 10.35
CA ARG A 217 26.92 -8.51 9.98
C ARG A 217 28.32 -8.93 9.55
N ALA A 218 29.04 -8.07 8.83
CA ALA A 218 30.42 -8.36 8.42
C ALA A 218 31.37 -8.44 9.62
N LEU A 219 31.19 -7.56 10.63
CA LEU A 219 31.95 -7.60 11.88
C LEU A 219 31.65 -8.87 12.70
N ALA A 220 30.38 -9.24 12.85
CA ALA A 220 29.99 -10.44 13.57
C ALA A 220 30.53 -11.73 12.91
N GLN A 221 30.59 -11.76 11.57
CA GLN A 221 31.19 -12.87 10.82
C GLN A 221 32.70 -12.98 11.10
N ALA A 222 33.41 -11.85 11.10
CA ALA A 222 34.84 -11.80 11.37
C ALA A 222 35.19 -12.20 12.81
N GLU A 223 34.37 -11.81 13.79
CA GLU A 223 34.54 -12.25 15.18
C GLU A 223 34.31 -13.74 15.36
N PHE A 224 33.32 -14.30 14.67
CA PHE A 224 33.04 -15.74 14.70
C PHE A 224 34.20 -16.56 14.10
N ASP A 225 34.73 -16.11 12.96
CA ASP A 225 35.87 -16.76 12.31
C ASP A 225 37.15 -16.67 13.18
N ALA A 226 37.38 -15.52 13.82
CA ALA A 226 38.49 -15.35 14.76
C ALA A 226 38.37 -16.25 15.99
N MET A 227 37.14 -16.52 16.47
CA MET A 227 36.88 -17.44 17.56
C MET A 227 37.21 -18.88 17.17
N LEU A 228 36.81 -19.33 15.98
CA LEU A 228 37.11 -20.67 15.46
C LEU A 228 38.61 -20.90 15.23
N GLU A 229 39.33 -19.88 14.78
CA GLU A 229 40.79 -19.97 14.61
C GLU A 229 41.54 -20.05 15.95
N LYS A 230 41.03 -19.36 16.97
CA LYS A 230 41.56 -19.44 18.33
C LYS A 230 41.32 -20.82 18.95
N GLU A 231 40.18 -21.44 18.65
CA GLU A 231 39.87 -22.80 19.08
C GLU A 231 40.75 -23.84 18.37
N ARG A 232 41.03 -23.66 17.08
CA ARG A 232 41.97 -24.51 16.32
C ARG A 232 43.41 -24.42 16.81
N ARG A 233 43.87 -23.26 17.26
CA ARG A 233 45.24 -23.06 17.77
C ARG A 233 45.43 -23.49 19.23
N GLY A 234 44.34 -23.76 19.96
CA GLY A 234 44.39 -24.27 21.34
C GLY A 234 44.31 -25.79 21.45
N ALA A 235 44.27 -26.50 20.31
CA ALA A 235 44.12 -27.95 20.23
C ALA A 235 45.46 -28.70 19.95
N ASP A 236 46.59 -27.99 19.99
CA ASP A 236 47.97 -28.52 20.03
C ASP A 236 48.59 -28.27 21.41
#